data_AF-A0A2N2FDV2-F1
#
_entry.id   AF-A0A2N2FDV2-F1
#
_cell.length_a   1.000
_cell.length_b   1.000
_cell.length_c   1.000
_cell.angle_alpha   90.00
_cell.angle_beta   90.00
_cell.angle_gamma   90.00
#
_symmetry.space_group_name_H-M   'P 1'
#
loop_
_entity.id
_entity.type
_entity.pdbx_description
1 polymer ?
#
loop_
_entity_poly.entity_id
_entity_poly.type
_entity_poly.pdbx_seq_one_letter_code
_entity_poly.pdbx_strand_id
1 'polypeptide(L)'
;MAGISFITHKGVKLLYEDVSQSKADDILAFIQGAKAIIASQPKNSVLALVNVKDASFDTTITSALKDFMKANAPYIKCAAVYGVDGMKEIVFRGILTVTGRKN
;
A
#
# COMPACT_ATOMS: atom_id res chain seq x y z
N MET A 1 -1.72 11.43 -9.14
CA MET A 1 -0.70 10.64 -9.87
C MET A 1 -0.13 9.65 -8.88
N ALA A 2 -0.10 8.37 -9.23
CA ALA A 2 0.43 7.34 -8.35
C ALA A 2 1.94 7.49 -8.16
N GLY A 3 2.43 7.49 -6.91
CA GLY A 3 3.83 7.77 -6.60
C GLY A 3 4.29 7.18 -5.27
N ILE A 4 5.60 6.89 -5.19
CA ILE A 4 6.24 6.29 -4.01
C ILE A 4 7.48 7.08 -3.65
N SER A 5 7.62 7.42 -2.37
CA SER A 5 8.77 8.19 -1.88
C SER A 5 9.02 7.91 -0.40
N PHE A 6 10.22 8.23 0.08
CA PHE A 6 10.50 8.23 1.51
C PHE A 6 10.32 9.64 2.06
N ILE A 7 9.48 9.77 3.09
CA ILE A 7 9.31 11.01 3.86
C ILE A 7 9.87 10.84 5.26
N THR A 8 10.23 11.94 5.91
CA THR A 8 10.65 11.93 7.32
C THR A 8 9.67 12.74 8.15
N HIS A 9 9.06 12.10 9.15
CA HIS A 9 8.16 12.74 10.09
C HIS A 9 8.67 12.54 11.50
N LYS A 10 9.00 13.65 12.21
CA LYS A 10 9.53 13.62 13.58
C LYS A 10 10.73 12.68 13.76
N GLY A 11 11.64 12.67 12.78
CA GLY A 11 12.83 11.80 12.79
C GLY A 11 12.57 10.33 12.39
N VAL A 12 11.32 9.97 12.09
CA VAL A 12 10.96 8.62 11.62
C VAL A 12 10.85 8.63 10.10
N LYS A 13 11.57 7.73 9.44
CA LYS A 13 11.49 7.53 7.99
C LYS A 13 10.27 6.64 7.66
N LEU A 14 9.39 7.16 6.82
CA LEU A 14 8.18 6.50 6.36
C LEU A 14 8.26 6.32 4.83
N LEU A 15 7.79 5.19 4.35
CA LEU A 15 7.49 4.98 2.94
C LEU A 15 6.10 5.55 2.67
N TYR A 16 6.02 6.64 1.91
CA TYR A 16 4.77 7.24 1.50
C TYR A 16 4.37 6.72 0.13
N GLU A 17 3.21 6.09 0.08
CA GLU A 17 2.60 5.50 -1.11
C GLU A 17 1.34 6.32 -1.43
N ASP A 18 1.39 7.15 -2.46
CA ASP A 18 0.24 7.95 -2.89
C ASP A 18 -0.36 7.35 -4.15
N VAL A 19 -1.54 6.77 -4.04
CA VAL A 19 -2.33 6.30 -5.19
C VAL A 19 -3.66 7.05 -5.27
N SER A 20 -3.74 8.23 -4.67
CA SER A 20 -4.96 9.03 -4.70
C SER A 20 -5.36 9.41 -6.14
N GLN A 21 -6.67 9.46 -6.38
CA GLN A 21 -7.28 9.77 -7.68
C GLN A 21 -6.80 8.88 -8.84
N SER A 22 -6.18 7.74 -8.53
CA SER A 22 -5.57 6.85 -9.52
C SER A 22 -6.59 5.85 -10.05
N LYS A 23 -6.47 5.52 -11.34
CA LYS A 23 -7.27 4.47 -11.99
C LYS A 23 -6.58 3.11 -11.84
N ALA A 24 -7.26 2.06 -12.29
CA ALA A 24 -6.76 0.68 -12.23
C ALA A 24 -5.34 0.54 -12.82
N ASP A 25 -5.13 1.09 -14.01
CA ASP A 25 -3.84 1.00 -14.71
C ASP A 25 -2.71 1.72 -13.97
N ASP A 26 -3.01 2.89 -13.39
CA ASP A 26 -2.06 3.66 -12.58
C ASP A 26 -1.63 2.87 -11.34
N ILE A 27 -2.58 2.21 -10.67
CA ILE A 27 -2.34 1.40 -9.48
C ILE A 27 -1.50 0.16 -9.84
N LEU A 28 -1.78 -0.47 -10.99
CA LEU A 28 -0.99 -1.62 -11.47
C LEU A 28 0.45 -1.24 -11.80
N ALA A 29 0.65 -0.11 -12.49
CA ALA A 29 1.98 0.42 -12.78
C ALA A 29 2.73 0.76 -11.48
N PHE A 30 2.04 1.37 -10.52
CA PHE A 30 2.58 1.66 -9.19
C PHE A 30 3.04 0.39 -8.47
N ILE A 31 2.22 -0.66 -8.43
CA ILE A 31 2.54 -1.93 -7.78
C ILE A 31 3.85 -2.53 -8.31
N GLN A 32 4.07 -2.46 -9.62
CA GLN A 32 5.29 -2.98 -10.25
C GLN A 32 6.55 -2.22 -9.78
N GLY A 33 6.50 -0.89 -9.76
CA GLY A 33 7.62 -0.07 -9.29
C GLY A 33 7.86 -0.18 -7.78
N ALA A 34 6.78 -0.15 -7.00
CA ALA A 34 6.86 -0.16 -5.54
C ALA A 34 7.45 -1.46 -4.98
N LYS A 35 7.20 -2.60 -5.63
CA LYS A 35 7.71 -3.91 -5.20
C LYS A 35 9.23 -3.95 -5.14
N ALA A 36 9.91 -3.38 -6.14
CA ALA A 36 11.37 -3.33 -6.18
C ALA A 36 11.94 -2.45 -5.05
N ILE A 37 11.31 -1.31 -4.79
CA ILE A 37 11.73 -0.37 -3.74
C ILE A 37 11.59 -1.03 -2.37
N ILE A 38 10.44 -1.65 -2.08
CA ILE A 38 10.19 -2.28 -0.79
C ILE A 38 11.10 -3.50 -0.57
N ALA A 39 11.33 -4.32 -1.60
CA ALA A 39 12.20 -5.49 -1.50
C ALA A 39 13.69 -5.14 -1.28
N SER A 40 14.10 -3.91 -1.63
CA SER A 40 15.46 -3.41 -1.35
C SER A 40 15.69 -3.02 0.12
N GLN A 41 14.63 -2.96 0.93
CA GLN A 41 14.73 -2.56 2.33
C GLN A 41 15.01 -3.77 3.24
N PRO A 42 15.57 -3.55 4.43
CA PRO A 42 15.71 -4.62 5.42
C PRO A 42 14.35 -5.20 5.83
N LYS A 43 14.33 -6.48 6.20
CA LYS A 43 13.13 -7.14 6.74
C LYS A 43 12.62 -6.41 7.98
N ASN A 44 11.29 -6.35 8.14
CA ASN A 44 10.61 -5.73 9.29
C ASN A 44 11.08 -4.31 9.64
N SER A 45 11.39 -3.48 8.63
CA SER A 45 11.94 -2.13 8.82
C SER A 45 11.05 -1.01 8.28
N VAL A 46 10.24 -1.30 7.25
CA VAL A 46 9.51 -0.27 6.52
C VAL A 46 8.23 0.10 7.26
N LEU A 47 8.07 1.39 7.54
CA LEU A 47 6.82 1.98 8.02
C LEU A 47 6.10 2.61 6.82
N ALA A 48 5.00 2.03 6.37
CA ALA A 48 4.26 2.51 5.21
C ALA A 48 3.12 3.46 5.63
N LEU A 49 2.93 4.51 4.84
CA LEU A 49 1.79 5.42 4.91
C LEU A 49 1.17 5.49 3.51
N VAL A 50 -0.05 5.01 3.37
CA VAL A 50 -0.72 4.84 2.06
C VAL A 50 -1.92 5.77 1.96
N ASN A 51 -1.92 6.62 0.93
CA ASN A 51 -3.02 7.48 0.56
C ASN A 51 -3.82 6.85 -0.58
N VAL A 52 -5.08 6.50 -0.32
CA VAL A 52 -5.97 5.90 -1.33
C VAL A 52 -7.20 6.75 -1.63
N LYS A 53 -7.18 8.02 -1.22
CA LYS A 53 -8.30 8.94 -1.38
C LYS A 53 -8.73 9.05 -2.85
N ASP A 54 -10.04 8.92 -3.11
CA ASP A 54 -10.63 9.01 -4.45
C ASP A 54 -10.06 8.03 -5.49
N ALA A 55 -9.30 7.01 -5.07
CA ALA A 55 -8.78 5.99 -5.96
C ALA A 55 -9.88 4.98 -6.35
N SER A 56 -9.84 4.52 -7.60
CA SER A 56 -10.80 3.53 -8.10
C SER A 56 -10.27 2.11 -7.86
N PHE A 57 -10.90 1.40 -6.92
CA PHE A 57 -10.63 0.00 -6.65
C PHE A 57 -11.77 -0.87 -7.19
N ASP A 58 -11.42 -1.85 -8.01
CA ASP A 58 -12.32 -2.90 -8.46
C ASP A 58 -11.82 -4.29 -7.98
N THR A 59 -12.59 -5.31 -8.31
CA THR A 59 -12.26 -6.70 -7.97
C THR A 59 -11.02 -7.22 -8.70
N THR A 60 -10.67 -6.67 -9.85
CA THR A 60 -9.48 -7.02 -10.63
C THR A 60 -8.20 -6.59 -9.90
N ILE A 61 -8.17 -5.35 -9.42
CA ILE A 61 -7.03 -4.79 -8.67
C ILE A 61 -6.88 -5.48 -7.30
N THR A 62 -7.97 -6.02 -6.75
CA THR A 62 -7.97 -6.71 -5.45
C THR A 62 -6.99 -7.89 -5.42
N SER A 63 -6.88 -8.67 -6.51
CA SER A 63 -5.91 -9.78 -6.57
C SER A 63 -4.47 -9.26 -6.62
N ALA A 64 -4.20 -8.28 -7.47
CA ALA A 64 -2.88 -7.67 -7.59
C ALA A 64 -2.40 -7.05 -6.28
N LEU A 65 -3.29 -6.38 -5.54
CA LEU A 65 -3.01 -5.83 -4.21
C LEU A 65 -2.71 -6.91 -3.19
N LYS A 66 -3.46 -8.02 -3.19
CA LYS A 66 -3.18 -9.15 -2.28
C LYS A 66 -1.78 -9.71 -2.51
N ASP A 67 -1.40 -9.91 -3.77
CA ASP A 67 -0.09 -10.46 -4.12
C ASP A 67 1.06 -9.48 -3.80
N PHE A 68 0.84 -8.19 -4.06
CA PHE A 68 1.74 -7.11 -3.64
C PHE A 68 1.94 -7.08 -2.13
N MET A 69 0.84 -7.10 -1.36
CA MET A 69 0.89 -7.06 0.10
C MET A 69 1.58 -8.28 0.69
N LYS A 70 1.42 -9.47 0.09
CA LYS A 70 2.14 -10.70 0.46
C LYS A 70 3.63 -10.59 0.17
N ALA A 71 4.00 -10.15 -1.03
CA ALA A 71 5.41 -10.00 -1.41
C ALA A 71 6.16 -9.00 -0.51
N ASN A 72 5.44 -7.97 -0.04
CA ASN A 72 6.02 -6.91 0.76
C ASN A 72 5.94 -7.17 2.27
N ALA A 73 5.13 -8.14 2.72
CA ALA A 73 4.93 -8.47 4.12
C ALA A 73 6.24 -8.70 4.91
N PRO A 74 7.29 -9.37 4.37
CA PRO A 74 8.54 -9.56 5.10
C PRO A 74 9.30 -8.28 5.44
N TYR A 75 9.05 -7.19 4.70
CA TYR A 75 9.80 -5.93 4.80
C TYR A 75 9.07 -4.87 5.62
N ILE A 76 7.74 -4.95 5.65
CA ILE A 76 6.85 -3.97 6.26
C ILE A 76 6.67 -4.26 7.73
N LYS A 77 7.05 -3.29 8.57
CA LYS A 77 6.88 -3.30 10.02
C LYS A 77 5.47 -2.88 10.44
N CYS A 78 4.94 -1.84 9.82
CA CYS A 78 3.60 -1.31 10.07
C CYS A 78 3.12 -0.53 8.84
N ALA A 79 1.81 -0.48 8.60
CA ALA A 79 1.22 0.25 7.47
C ALA A 79 -0.04 1.01 7.90
N ALA A 80 -0.02 2.34 7.81
CA ALA A 80 -1.23 3.16 7.97
C ALA A 80 -1.82 3.47 6.60
N VAL A 81 -3.14 3.31 6.45
CA VAL A 81 -3.84 3.59 5.18
C VAL A 81 -5.01 4.54 5.46
N TYR A 82 -5.16 5.58 4.64
CA TYR A 82 -6.21 6.59 4.79
C TYR A 82 -6.85 6.96 3.44
N GLY A 83 -8.03 7.58 3.51
CA GLY A 83 -8.86 7.84 2.32
C GLY A 83 -9.62 6.60 1.85
N VAL A 84 -9.82 5.63 2.74
CA VAL A 84 -10.60 4.43 2.49
C VAL A 84 -12.06 4.75 2.79
N ASP A 85 -12.90 4.83 1.75
CA ASP A 85 -14.30 5.25 1.89
C ASP A 85 -15.28 4.15 1.42
N GLY A 86 -16.37 3.95 2.17
CA GLY A 86 -17.49 3.09 1.79
C GLY A 86 -17.12 1.61 1.56
N MET A 87 -17.52 1.03 0.43
CA MET A 87 -17.28 -0.38 0.10
C MET A 87 -15.78 -0.75 0.02
N LYS A 88 -14.91 0.24 -0.23
CA LYS A 88 -13.45 0.06 -0.24
C LYS A 88 -12.93 -0.37 1.13
N GLU A 89 -13.59 0.05 2.21
CA GLU A 89 -13.22 -0.31 3.59
C GLU A 89 -13.39 -1.80 3.86
N ILE A 90 -14.47 -2.41 3.35
CA ILE A 90 -14.75 -3.83 3.53
C ILE A 90 -13.71 -4.67 2.79
N VAL A 91 -13.41 -4.31 1.54
CA VAL A 91 -12.38 -5.00 0.73
C VAL A 91 -11.02 -4.86 1.41
N PHE A 92 -10.66 -3.66 1.84
CA PHE A 92 -9.38 -3.39 2.50
C PHE A 92 -9.23 -4.15 3.82
N ARG A 93 -10.25 -4.14 4.69
CA ARG A 93 -10.28 -4.94 5.93
C ARG A 93 -10.15 -6.44 5.65
N GLY A 94 -10.80 -6.94 4.60
CA GLY A 94 -10.65 -8.34 4.18
C GLY A 94 -9.21 -8.69 3.80
N ILE A 95 -8.51 -7.79 3.11
CA ILE A 95 -7.10 -7.99 2.74
C ILE A 95 -6.18 -7.92 3.97
N LEU A 96 -6.43 -7.00 4.91
CA LEU A 96 -5.67 -6.90 6.17
C LEU A 96 -5.75 -8.20 6.98
N THR A 97 -6.97 -8.75 7.15
CA THR A 97 -7.21 -10.00 7.87
C THR A 97 -6.45 -11.18 7.25
N VAL A 98 -6.43 -11.27 5.91
CA VAL A 98 -5.72 -12.35 5.18
C VAL A 98 -4.19 -12.19 5.24
N THR A 99 -3.70 -10.96 5.35
CA THR A 99 -2.25 -10.68 5.36
C THR A 99 -1.64 -10.64 6.76
N GLY A 100 -2.45 -10.83 7.82
CA GLY A 100 -2.00 -10.86 9.20
C GLY A 100 -1.54 -9.51 9.75
N ARG A 101 -1.77 -8.42 9.01
CA ARG A 101 -1.42 -7.06 9.44
C ARG A 101 -2.43 -6.60 10.49
N LYS A 102 -1.96 -6.38 11.72
CA LYS A 102 -2.70 -5.70 12.78
C LYS A 102 -2.24 -4.24 12.81
N ASN A 103 -3.12 -3.32 12.43
CA ASN A 103 -2.92 -1.89 12.64
C ASN A 103 -3.35 -1.50 14.05
#